data_AF-A0A521U8Z7-F1
#
_entry.id   AF-A0A521U8Z7-F1
#
_cell.length_a   1.000
_cell.length_b   1.000
_cell.length_c   1.000
_cell.angle_alpha   90.00
_cell.angle_beta   90.00
_cell.angle_gamma   90.00
#
_symmetry.space_group_name_H-M   'P 1'
#
loop_
_entity.id
_entity.type
_entity.pdbx_description
1 polymer ?
#
loop_
_entity_poly.entity_id
_entity_poly.type
_entity_poly.pdbx_seq_one_letter_code
_entity_poly.pdbx_strand_id
1 'polypeptide(L)'
;MIGLSALVATWTLGAALHTAPLSLRDDLAPRPEGMTSLRVDGFGADRPRPSPSLLAQPAVTPTPPPTEAPAETTGGGGAEACDVDCETAHEDAVMARYVTRRRTQLLRTHRAFAIAAWSGMLITEVLGTIQAVNQPTWFGDGACTSDPEAFGCHQSSMITGLHETFAITTTALYTTAAILAVAAPDPESASVGDGRAERTLRLHKTMAWVHGVGMVLLPLLGIVTAHPQILGISQEAQGDFSRAMRTVHTVIGYSTFAALTFSAWIEL
;
A
#
# COMPACT_ATOMS: atom_id res chain seq x y z
N MET A 1 24.37 0.37 -27.92
CA MET A 1 25.08 0.19 -26.63
C MET A 1 24.93 1.47 -25.83
N ILE A 2 23.82 1.60 -25.11
CA ILE A 2 23.61 2.69 -24.13
C ILE A 2 24.03 2.09 -22.78
N GLY A 3 24.95 2.78 -22.10
CA GLY A 3 25.75 2.20 -21.01
C GLY A 3 24.94 1.76 -19.79
N LEU A 4 25.11 0.49 -19.43
CA LEU A 4 24.63 -0.13 -18.19
C LEU A 4 25.19 0.53 -16.92
N SER A 5 26.24 1.36 -17.05
CA SER A 5 26.95 2.00 -15.93
C SER A 5 26.19 3.15 -15.26
N ALA A 6 25.08 3.64 -15.84
CA ALA A 6 24.34 4.76 -15.26
C ALA A 6 23.25 4.35 -14.25
N LEU A 7 22.85 3.08 -14.20
CA LEU A 7 21.74 2.61 -13.35
C LEU A 7 22.16 2.17 -11.94
N VAL A 8 23.46 1.99 -11.69
CA VAL A 8 23.99 1.64 -10.35
C VAL A 8 24.37 2.90 -9.54
N ALA A 9 24.53 4.05 -10.18
CA ALA A 9 25.06 5.27 -9.54
C ALA A 9 24.01 6.23 -8.96
N THR A 10 22.71 5.96 -9.10
CA THR A 10 21.63 6.88 -8.68
C THR A 10 20.90 6.48 -7.40
N TRP A 11 21.49 5.59 -6.58
CA TRP A 11 20.96 5.28 -5.22
C TRP A 11 21.38 6.28 -4.14
N THR A 12 22.09 7.36 -4.49
CA THR A 12 22.48 8.42 -3.56
C THR A 12 22.18 9.80 -4.17
N LEU A 13 20.98 10.36 -3.96
CA LEU A 13 20.73 11.78 -3.65
C LEU A 13 19.22 12.12 -3.72
N GLY A 14 18.70 12.63 -2.60
CA GLY A 14 17.88 13.86 -2.58
C GLY A 14 16.44 13.81 -3.09
N ALA A 15 15.54 13.20 -2.33
CA ALA A 15 14.10 13.50 -2.43
C ALA A 15 13.78 14.78 -1.64
N ALA A 16 13.90 15.94 -2.28
CA ALA A 16 13.25 17.17 -1.85
C ALA A 16 11.96 17.36 -2.68
N LEU A 17 10.83 16.85 -2.18
CA LEU A 17 9.51 17.17 -2.74
C LEU A 17 8.57 17.60 -1.62
N HIS A 18 8.15 18.86 -1.74
CA HIS A 18 7.11 19.49 -0.95
C HIS A 18 5.79 18.73 -1.15
N THR A 19 5.21 18.19 -0.08
CA THR A 19 3.82 17.72 -0.08
C THR A 19 2.98 18.65 0.79
N ALA A 20 2.01 19.33 0.16
CA ALA A 20 0.97 20.07 0.86
C ALA A 20 0.12 19.14 1.74
N PRO A 21 -0.35 19.58 2.92
CA PRO A 21 -1.15 18.75 3.80
C PRO A 21 -2.57 18.60 3.26
N LEU A 22 -2.95 17.39 2.87
CA LEU A 22 -4.37 17.01 2.79
C LEU A 22 -4.92 16.88 4.23
N SER A 23 -5.79 17.81 4.58
CA SER A 23 -6.58 17.82 5.82
C SER A 23 -7.57 16.66 5.78
N LEU A 24 -7.23 15.57 6.48
CA LEU A 24 -8.15 14.47 6.73
C LEU A 24 -8.94 14.82 7.99
N ARG A 25 -10.24 15.06 7.84
CA ARG A 25 -11.17 15.36 8.93
C ARG A 25 -11.10 14.30 10.04
N ASP A 26 -10.94 14.78 11.26
CA ASP A 26 -11.12 14.03 12.50
C ASP A 26 -12.61 13.69 12.70
N ASP A 27 -13.07 12.57 12.15
CA ASP A 27 -14.39 11.98 12.47
C ASP A 27 -14.22 10.68 13.27
N LEU A 28 -13.47 10.75 14.38
CA LEU A 28 -13.42 9.71 15.42
C LEU A 28 -13.82 10.32 16.77
N ALA A 29 -15.08 10.75 16.83
CA ALA A 29 -15.78 10.86 18.11
C ALA A 29 -16.28 9.46 18.53
N PRO A 30 -16.27 9.13 19.84
CA PRO A 30 -16.83 7.88 20.33
C PRO A 30 -18.34 7.81 20.04
N ARG A 31 -18.78 6.71 19.40
CA ARG A 31 -20.21 6.42 19.20
C ARG A 31 -20.88 6.21 20.56
N PRO A 32 -21.96 6.92 20.91
CA PRO A 32 -22.79 6.55 22.03
C PRO A 32 -23.51 5.23 21.73
N GLU A 33 -23.38 4.27 22.64
CA GLU A 33 -24.13 3.02 22.60
C GLU A 33 -25.62 3.32 22.80
N GLY A 34 -26.43 2.93 21.81
CA GLY A 34 -27.88 3.07 21.89
C GLY A 34 -28.53 3.32 20.54
N MET A 35 -28.56 2.32 19.67
CA MET A 35 -29.53 2.33 18.57
C MET A 35 -30.11 0.95 18.35
N THR A 36 -31.36 0.86 18.77
CA THR A 36 -32.35 -0.19 18.58
C THR A 36 -32.39 -0.66 17.12
N SER A 37 -32.47 -1.97 16.93
CA SER A 37 -32.55 -2.63 15.62
C SER A 37 -33.68 -2.08 14.76
N LEU A 38 -33.35 -1.43 13.65
CA LEU A 38 -34.31 -1.13 12.59
C LEU A 38 -34.40 -2.34 11.64
N ARG A 39 -35.58 -2.99 11.66
CA ARG A 39 -35.96 -4.06 10.75
C ARG A 39 -36.17 -3.47 9.35
N VAL A 40 -35.44 -3.96 8.35
CA VAL A 40 -35.59 -3.54 6.94
C VAL A 40 -36.51 -4.55 6.25
N ASP A 41 -37.73 -4.12 5.95
CA ASP A 41 -38.63 -4.81 5.04
C ASP A 41 -38.46 -4.25 3.61
N GLY A 42 -38.31 -5.16 2.64
CA GLY A 42 -38.86 -5.07 1.29
C GLY A 42 -38.34 -3.99 0.34
N PHE A 43 -37.48 -4.39 -0.59
CA PHE A 43 -37.17 -3.66 -1.82
C PHE A 43 -38.39 -3.68 -2.77
N GLY A 44 -39.03 -2.53 -2.95
CA GLY A 44 -40.02 -2.27 -4.02
C GLY A 44 -39.53 -1.12 -4.89
N ALA A 45 -39.34 -1.40 -6.18
CA ALA A 45 -38.97 -0.43 -7.20
C ALA A 45 -40.10 0.60 -7.47
N ASP A 46 -39.70 1.74 -8.02
CA ASP A 46 -40.49 2.88 -8.50
C ASP A 46 -41.12 3.82 -7.47
N ARG A 47 -40.44 4.95 -7.19
CA ARG A 47 -41.11 6.26 -6.95
C ARG A 47 -40.30 7.47 -7.46
N PRO A 48 -40.99 8.57 -7.83
CA PRO A 48 -40.42 9.73 -8.49
C PRO A 48 -39.72 10.69 -7.51
N ARG A 49 -38.77 11.49 -8.04
CA ARG A 49 -38.05 12.56 -7.32
C ARG A 49 -39.02 13.60 -6.72
N PRO A 50 -38.94 13.91 -5.42
CA PRO A 50 -39.57 15.09 -4.85
C PRO A 50 -38.65 16.33 -4.94
N SER A 51 -39.29 17.47 -5.16
CA SER A 51 -38.75 18.83 -5.12
C SER A 51 -38.18 19.20 -3.74
N PRO A 52 -37.25 20.17 -3.65
CA PRO A 52 -36.61 20.56 -2.40
C PRO A 52 -37.54 21.43 -1.56
N SER A 53 -38.23 20.82 -0.59
CA SER A 53 -38.85 21.56 0.51
C SER A 53 -37.80 21.84 1.59
N LEU A 54 -37.58 23.12 1.89
CA LEU A 54 -36.93 23.60 3.10
C LEU A 54 -37.60 22.93 4.33
N LEU A 55 -36.87 22.04 5.01
CA LEU A 55 -37.27 21.52 6.30
C LEU A 55 -36.58 22.32 7.41
N ALA A 56 -37.41 22.90 8.27
CA ALA A 56 -37.05 23.56 9.50
C ALA A 56 -36.28 22.62 10.43
N GLN A 57 -35.21 23.14 11.05
CA GLN A 57 -34.47 22.43 12.09
C GLN A 57 -35.35 22.31 13.35
N PRO A 58 -35.40 21.14 14.01
CA PRO A 58 -36.05 21.01 15.30
C PRO A 58 -35.23 21.75 16.37
N ALA A 59 -35.93 22.54 17.20
CA ALA A 59 -35.36 23.23 18.33
C ALA A 59 -34.85 22.23 19.38
N VAL A 60 -33.54 22.24 19.64
CA VAL A 60 -32.91 21.49 20.72
C VAL A 60 -33.16 22.22 22.03
N THR A 61 -33.82 21.54 22.97
CA THR A 61 -34.05 22.04 24.33
C THR A 61 -32.76 21.90 25.16
N PRO A 62 -32.25 22.97 25.81
CA PRO A 62 -31.05 22.87 26.65
C PRO A 62 -31.33 22.04 27.91
N THR A 63 -30.48 21.05 28.15
CA THR A 63 -30.46 20.26 29.39
C THR A 63 -29.74 21.06 30.49
N PRO A 64 -30.27 21.16 31.72
CA PRO A 64 -29.63 21.91 32.80
C PRO A 64 -28.35 21.21 33.30
N PRO A 65 -27.38 21.97 33.85
CA PRO A 65 -26.16 21.41 34.41
C PRO A 65 -26.44 20.62 35.70
N PRO A 66 -25.72 19.50 35.95
CA PRO A 66 -25.80 18.79 37.22
C PRO A 66 -25.19 19.64 38.34
N THR A 67 -25.97 19.75 39.42
CA THR A 67 -25.67 20.38 40.69
C THR A 67 -24.43 19.78 41.36
N GLU A 68 -23.48 20.64 41.71
CA GLU A 68 -22.35 20.37 42.60
C GLU A 68 -22.83 19.88 43.98
N ALA A 69 -22.22 18.80 44.48
CA ALA A 69 -22.19 18.48 45.90
C ALA A 69 -20.76 18.75 46.44
N PRO A 70 -20.63 19.33 47.65
CA PRO A 70 -19.34 19.77 48.18
C PRO A 70 -18.57 18.67 48.90
N ALA A 71 -17.26 18.71 48.66
CA ALA A 71 -16.12 18.44 49.56
C ALA A 71 -16.22 17.32 50.60
N GLU A 72 -15.34 16.33 50.45
CA GLU A 72 -14.67 15.70 51.58
C GLU A 72 -13.17 15.96 51.48
N THR A 73 -12.70 16.86 52.34
CA THR A 73 -11.31 17.25 52.52
C THR A 73 -10.82 16.60 53.81
N THR A 74 -10.03 15.53 53.73
CA THR A 74 -9.11 15.17 54.82
C THR A 74 -8.08 14.15 54.35
N GLY A 75 -6.80 14.55 54.38
CA GLY A 75 -5.68 13.66 54.10
C GLY A 75 -4.38 14.40 53.78
N GLY A 76 -4.05 15.44 54.55
CA GLY A 76 -2.74 16.09 54.48
C GLY A 76 -1.65 15.13 54.97
N GLY A 77 -0.64 14.90 54.13
CA GLY A 77 0.54 14.10 54.47
C GLY A 77 1.27 13.60 53.23
N GLY A 78 1.95 14.49 52.50
CA GLY A 78 2.85 14.10 51.40
C GLY A 78 2.91 15.05 50.20
N ALA A 79 2.83 16.37 50.40
CA ALA A 79 2.91 17.36 49.32
C ALA A 79 4.36 17.75 48.95
N GLU A 80 5.29 16.79 48.96
CA GLU A 80 6.69 17.04 48.56
C GLU A 80 7.39 15.75 48.09
N ALA A 81 6.68 14.89 47.36
CA ALA A 81 7.24 13.65 46.79
C ALA A 81 6.76 13.32 45.37
N CYS A 82 5.97 14.18 44.70
CA CYS A 82 5.46 13.92 43.35
C CYS A 82 6.05 14.82 42.26
N ASP A 83 7.00 15.71 42.56
CA ASP A 83 7.48 16.67 41.54
C ASP A 83 8.31 15.98 40.44
N VAL A 84 9.11 14.98 40.80
CA VAL A 84 9.90 14.21 39.83
C VAL A 84 9.02 13.26 39.02
N ASP A 85 8.07 12.57 39.67
CA ASP A 85 7.20 11.61 39.00
C ASP A 85 6.14 12.28 38.10
N CYS A 86 5.69 13.50 38.44
CA CYS A 86 4.77 14.28 37.61
C CYS A 86 5.44 14.81 36.34
N GLU A 87 6.67 15.31 36.43
CA GLU A 87 7.42 15.77 35.26
C GLU A 87 7.70 14.60 34.31
N THR A 88 8.16 13.45 34.82
CA THR A 88 8.38 12.26 33.98
C THR A 88 7.08 11.76 33.33
N ALA A 89 5.96 11.74 34.07
CA ALA A 89 4.68 11.34 33.50
C ALA A 89 4.18 12.32 32.43
N HIS A 90 4.46 13.62 32.59
CA HIS A 90 4.14 14.64 31.60
C HIS A 90 5.00 14.48 30.34
N GLU A 91 6.31 14.31 30.49
CA GLU A 91 7.26 14.06 29.41
C GLU A 91 6.88 12.80 28.62
N ASP A 92 6.54 11.70 29.30
CA ASP A 92 6.08 10.46 28.69
C ASP A 92 4.78 10.66 27.90
N ALA A 93 3.82 11.41 28.44
CA ALA A 93 2.57 11.72 27.74
C ALA A 93 2.79 12.64 26.52
N VAL A 94 3.77 13.53 26.56
CA VAL A 94 4.17 14.37 25.41
C VAL A 94 4.86 13.51 24.35
N MET A 95 5.79 12.63 24.76
CA MET A 95 6.51 11.73 23.87
C MET A 95 5.57 10.71 23.20
N ALA A 96 4.63 10.12 23.94
CA ALA A 96 3.62 9.22 23.39
C ALA A 96 2.76 9.89 22.32
N ARG A 97 2.34 11.14 22.56
CA ARG A 97 1.59 11.94 21.57
C ARG A 97 2.43 12.25 20.34
N TYR A 98 3.69 12.62 20.52
CA TYR A 98 4.63 12.88 19.43
C TYR A 98 4.85 11.63 18.56
N VAL A 99 5.15 10.48 19.18
CA VAL A 99 5.35 9.20 18.48
C VAL A 99 4.11 8.79 17.71
N THR A 100 2.92 8.92 18.31
CA THR A 100 1.64 8.59 17.67
C THR A 100 1.37 9.49 16.46
N ARG A 101 1.54 10.81 16.60
CA ARG A 101 1.36 11.77 15.49
C ARG A 101 2.33 11.49 14.35
N ARG A 102 3.61 11.27 14.66
CA ARG A 102 4.65 10.96 13.67
C ARG A 102 4.34 9.67 12.92
N ARG A 103 3.89 8.63 13.64
CA ARG A 103 3.48 7.36 13.02
C ARG A 103 2.30 7.53 12.08
N THR A 104 1.24 8.21 12.50
CA THR A 104 0.06 8.46 11.65
C THR A 104 0.44 9.18 10.35
N GLN A 105 1.39 10.12 10.43
CA GLN A 105 1.91 10.80 9.26
C GLN A 105 2.67 9.84 8.32
N LEU A 106 3.57 9.01 8.85
CA LEU A 106 4.32 8.01 8.08
C LEU A 106 3.41 6.96 7.43
N LEU A 107 2.38 6.49 8.13
CA LEU A 107 1.43 5.52 7.58
C LEU A 107 0.57 6.13 6.48
N ARG A 108 0.22 7.42 6.60
CA ARG A 108 -0.51 8.14 5.54
C ARG A 108 0.34 8.26 4.28
N THR A 109 1.63 8.62 4.41
CA THR A 109 2.54 8.71 3.26
C THR A 109 2.83 7.34 2.68
N HIS A 110 3.06 6.33 3.52
CA HIS A 110 3.21 4.93 3.11
C HIS A 110 2.04 4.48 2.24
N ARG A 111 0.79 4.68 2.70
CA ARG A 111 -0.41 4.29 1.96
C ARG A 111 -0.49 4.96 0.58
N ALA A 112 -0.13 6.24 0.48
CA ALA A 112 -0.11 6.94 -0.80
C ALA A 112 0.91 6.32 -1.78
N PHE A 113 2.14 6.04 -1.32
CA PHE A 113 3.16 5.38 -2.13
C PHE A 113 2.80 3.93 -2.46
N ALA A 114 2.18 3.21 -1.54
CA ALA A 114 1.72 1.84 -1.76
C ALA A 114 0.64 1.76 -2.84
N ILE A 115 -0.35 2.68 -2.82
CA ILE A 115 -1.38 2.78 -3.87
C ILE A 115 -0.74 3.13 -5.23
N ALA A 116 0.21 4.07 -5.24
CA ALA A 116 0.91 4.44 -6.46
C ALA A 116 1.74 3.26 -7.03
N ALA A 117 2.45 2.53 -6.17
CA ALA A 117 3.19 1.32 -6.55
C ALA A 117 2.26 0.23 -7.08
N TRP A 118 1.14 -0.04 -6.39
CA TRP A 118 0.13 -0.99 -6.85
C TRP A 118 -0.42 -0.62 -8.24
N SER A 119 -0.73 0.66 -8.45
CA SER A 119 -1.25 1.16 -9.73
C SER A 119 -0.20 1.04 -10.86
N GLY A 120 1.05 1.37 -10.55
CA GLY A 120 2.18 1.19 -11.48
C GLY A 120 2.37 -0.28 -11.85
N MET A 121 2.34 -1.18 -10.86
CA MET A 121 2.46 -2.62 -11.06
C MET A 121 1.34 -3.17 -11.95
N LEU A 122 0.10 -2.73 -11.75
CA LEU A 122 -1.03 -3.11 -12.61
C LEU A 122 -0.76 -2.74 -14.08
N ILE A 123 -0.24 -1.53 -14.35
CA ILE A 123 0.11 -1.11 -15.71
C ILE A 123 1.27 -1.96 -16.26
N THR A 124 2.30 -2.21 -15.45
CA THR A 124 3.42 -3.10 -15.80
C THR A 124 2.93 -4.49 -16.19
N GLU A 125 2.00 -5.08 -15.42
CA GLU A 125 1.40 -6.39 -15.67
C GLU A 125 0.59 -6.42 -16.96
N VAL A 126 -0.22 -5.39 -17.25
CA VAL A 126 -0.96 -5.30 -18.52
C VAL A 126 0.00 -5.26 -19.71
N LEU A 127 1.04 -4.42 -19.64
CA LEU A 127 2.06 -4.32 -20.69
C LEU A 127 2.89 -5.61 -20.82
N GLY A 128 3.19 -6.28 -19.69
CA GLY A 128 3.89 -7.56 -19.66
C GLY A 128 3.06 -8.69 -20.25
N THR A 129 1.74 -8.68 -20.00
CA THR A 129 0.79 -9.65 -20.56
C THR A 129 0.71 -9.53 -22.08
N ILE A 130 0.64 -8.30 -22.62
CA ILE A 130 0.66 -8.08 -24.07
C ILE A 130 1.94 -8.65 -24.68
N GLN A 131 3.10 -8.41 -24.05
CA GLN A 131 4.37 -8.99 -24.51
C GLN A 131 4.38 -10.52 -24.41
N ALA A 132 3.86 -11.11 -23.33
CA ALA A 132 3.83 -12.55 -23.12
C ALA A 132 2.92 -13.28 -24.12
N VAL A 133 1.81 -12.66 -24.55
CA VAL A 133 0.92 -13.19 -25.59
C VAL A 133 1.59 -13.09 -26.98
N ASN A 134 2.35 -12.02 -27.21
CA ASN A 134 2.95 -11.74 -28.51
C ASN A 134 4.26 -12.50 -28.76
N GLN A 135 4.99 -12.89 -27.71
CA GLN A 135 6.30 -13.54 -27.80
C GLN A 135 6.24 -15.03 -27.44
N PRO A 136 7.22 -15.85 -27.88
CA PRO A 136 7.29 -17.24 -27.49
C PRO A 136 7.44 -17.41 -25.97
N THR A 137 6.56 -18.21 -25.39
CA THR A 137 6.55 -18.67 -23.97
C THR A 137 6.30 -20.18 -23.94
N TRP A 138 6.44 -20.86 -22.82
CA TRP A 138 6.05 -22.28 -22.74
C TRP A 138 4.56 -22.52 -22.98
N PHE A 139 3.73 -21.47 -22.97
CA PHE A 139 2.31 -21.57 -23.29
C PHE A 139 2.01 -21.52 -24.79
N GLY A 140 2.98 -21.16 -25.64
CA GLY A 140 2.81 -21.14 -27.10
C GLY A 140 3.90 -20.34 -27.81
N ASP A 141 3.86 -20.35 -29.15
CA ASP A 141 4.86 -19.65 -29.98
C ASP A 141 4.63 -18.13 -30.03
N GLY A 142 3.50 -17.65 -29.54
CA GLY A 142 3.13 -16.24 -29.48
C GLY A 142 2.37 -15.77 -30.72
N ALA A 143 1.53 -14.75 -30.54
CA ALA A 143 0.64 -14.26 -31.60
C ALA A 143 1.39 -13.73 -32.82
N CYS A 144 2.54 -13.07 -32.63
CA CYS A 144 3.30 -12.47 -33.72
C CYS A 144 3.95 -13.50 -34.66
N THR A 145 4.10 -14.75 -34.22
CA THR A 145 4.59 -15.84 -35.08
C THR A 145 3.48 -16.34 -36.01
N SER A 146 2.24 -16.41 -35.54
CA SER A 146 1.09 -16.86 -36.33
C SER A 146 0.45 -15.74 -37.16
N ASP A 147 0.43 -14.52 -36.64
CA ASP A 147 -0.21 -13.34 -37.24
C ASP A 147 0.65 -12.09 -36.97
N PRO A 148 1.48 -11.67 -37.94
CA PRO A 148 2.33 -10.49 -37.80
C PRO A 148 1.55 -9.18 -37.58
N GLU A 149 0.28 -9.12 -37.98
CA GLU A 149 -0.58 -7.95 -37.87
C GLU A 149 -1.30 -7.89 -36.50
N ALA A 150 -1.09 -8.88 -35.64
CA ALA A 150 -1.67 -8.90 -34.30
C ALA A 150 -1.23 -7.67 -33.47
N PHE A 151 -2.12 -7.24 -32.57
CA PHE A 151 -1.92 -6.04 -31.76
C PHE A 151 -0.60 -6.10 -30.97
N GLY A 152 0.26 -5.08 -31.13
CA GLY A 152 1.51 -4.95 -30.39
C GLY A 152 2.73 -5.63 -31.02
N CYS A 153 2.58 -6.33 -32.16
CA CYS A 153 3.72 -6.91 -32.88
C CYS A 153 4.62 -5.82 -33.50
N HIS A 154 4.03 -4.82 -34.16
CA HIS A 154 4.77 -3.70 -34.74
C HIS A 154 5.26 -2.67 -33.71
N GLN A 155 4.57 -2.54 -32.58
CA GLN A 155 4.93 -1.62 -31.49
C GLN A 155 5.77 -2.28 -30.38
N SER A 156 6.39 -3.43 -30.67
CA SER A 156 7.11 -4.23 -29.67
C SER A 156 8.16 -3.43 -28.90
N SER A 157 8.93 -2.56 -29.56
CA SER A 157 9.93 -1.70 -28.92
C SER A 157 9.31 -0.66 -27.98
N MET A 158 8.22 -0.02 -28.39
CA MET A 158 7.50 0.97 -27.57
C MET A 158 6.87 0.31 -26.34
N ILE A 159 6.18 -0.83 -26.52
CA ILE A 159 5.56 -1.57 -25.41
C ILE A 159 6.62 -2.04 -24.42
N THR A 160 7.76 -2.55 -24.92
CA THR A 160 8.89 -2.95 -24.08
C THR A 160 9.43 -1.76 -23.27
N GLY A 161 9.66 -0.61 -23.93
CA GLY A 161 10.15 0.60 -23.26
C GLY A 161 9.18 1.16 -22.22
N LEU A 162 7.87 1.11 -22.49
CA LEU A 162 6.85 1.50 -21.51
C LEU A 162 6.82 0.52 -20.34
N HIS A 163 6.84 -0.79 -20.59
CA HIS A 163 6.87 -1.80 -19.54
C HIS A 163 8.08 -1.61 -18.62
N GLU A 164 9.27 -1.42 -19.19
CA GLU A 164 10.50 -1.15 -18.43
C GLU A 164 10.39 0.14 -17.60
N THR A 165 9.89 1.23 -18.20
CA THR A 165 9.71 2.52 -17.51
C THR A 165 8.76 2.39 -16.31
N PHE A 166 7.62 1.73 -16.50
CA PHE A 166 6.67 1.48 -15.43
C PHE A 166 7.23 0.51 -14.38
N ALA A 167 8.00 -0.51 -14.77
CA ALA A 167 8.66 -1.42 -13.83
C ALA A 167 9.67 -0.69 -12.92
N ILE A 168 10.51 0.18 -13.49
CA ILE A 168 11.46 1.01 -12.73
C ILE A 168 10.71 1.94 -11.77
N THR A 169 9.71 2.65 -12.29
CA THR A 169 8.90 3.60 -11.49
C THR A 169 8.19 2.88 -10.33
N THR A 170 7.58 1.73 -10.61
CA THR A 170 6.92 0.88 -9.61
C THR A 170 7.90 0.42 -8.54
N THR A 171 9.11 0.00 -8.93
CA THR A 171 10.16 -0.42 -7.99
C THR A 171 10.58 0.71 -7.06
N ALA A 172 10.74 1.94 -7.58
CA ALA A 172 11.08 3.10 -6.77
C ALA A 172 9.97 3.48 -5.78
N LEU A 173 8.71 3.50 -6.25
CA LEU A 173 7.54 3.78 -5.41
C LEU A 173 7.38 2.71 -4.31
N TYR A 174 7.52 1.44 -4.68
CA TYR A 174 7.46 0.32 -3.74
C TYR A 174 8.56 0.39 -2.69
N THR A 175 9.80 0.67 -3.10
CA THR A 175 10.93 0.80 -2.17
C THR A 175 10.69 1.95 -1.20
N THR A 176 10.17 3.08 -1.68
CA THR A 176 9.83 4.22 -0.83
C THR A 176 8.74 3.85 0.18
N ALA A 177 7.69 3.15 -0.25
CA ALA A 177 6.66 2.63 0.66
C ALA A 177 7.25 1.68 1.71
N ALA A 178 8.14 0.77 1.33
CA ALA A 178 8.80 -0.16 2.25
C ALA A 178 9.66 0.56 3.29
N ILE A 179 10.45 1.58 2.87
CA ILE A 179 11.25 2.41 3.79
C ILE A 179 10.34 3.12 4.80
N LEU A 180 9.22 3.69 4.34
CA LEU A 180 8.25 4.37 5.22
C LEU A 180 7.60 3.40 6.21
N ALA A 181 7.34 2.15 5.81
CA ALA A 181 6.80 1.12 6.69
C ALA A 181 7.80 0.72 7.77
N VAL A 182 9.08 0.52 7.42
CA VAL A 182 10.14 0.17 8.39
C VAL A 182 10.44 1.34 9.33
N ALA A 183 10.34 2.59 8.86
CA ALA A 183 10.56 3.78 9.67
C ALA A 183 9.40 4.11 10.62
N ALA A 184 8.23 3.50 10.44
CA ALA A 184 7.08 3.73 11.31
C ALA A 184 7.28 3.02 12.66
N PRO A 185 7.19 3.73 13.80
CA PRO A 185 7.33 3.11 15.12
C PRO A 185 6.26 2.02 15.34
N ASP A 186 6.69 0.80 15.70
CA ASP A 186 5.79 -0.29 16.09
C ASP A 186 5.28 -0.01 17.52
N PRO A 187 3.97 -0.04 17.80
CA PRO A 187 3.50 0.07 19.17
C PRO A 187 3.81 -1.29 19.80
N GLU A 188 4.40 -1.29 21.00
CA GLU A 188 4.81 -2.50 21.69
C GLU A 188 3.76 -3.61 21.54
N SER A 189 4.10 -4.66 20.79
CA SER A 189 3.31 -5.87 20.63
C SER A 189 2.02 -5.81 19.79
N ALA A 190 1.83 -4.87 18.85
CA ALA A 190 0.63 -4.84 17.96
C ALA A 190 0.31 -6.15 17.20
N SER A 191 1.26 -7.08 17.10
CA SER A 191 1.06 -8.39 16.47
C SER A 191 0.80 -9.54 17.47
N VAL A 192 0.89 -9.26 18.77
CA VAL A 192 0.73 -10.22 19.86
C VAL A 192 -0.71 -10.18 20.34
N GLY A 193 -1.46 -11.24 20.03
CA GLY A 193 -2.87 -11.37 20.39
C GLY A 193 -3.64 -12.26 19.41
N ASP A 194 -4.79 -12.75 19.86
CA ASP A 194 -5.67 -13.64 19.07
C ASP A 194 -6.83 -12.90 18.39
N GLY A 195 -6.88 -11.58 18.55
CA GLY A 195 -7.89 -10.73 17.93
C GLY A 195 -7.77 -10.67 16.40
N ARG A 196 -8.83 -10.11 15.80
CA ARG A 196 -8.94 -10.01 14.34
C ARG A 196 -7.87 -9.08 13.76
N ALA A 197 -7.56 -7.98 14.44
CA ALA A 197 -6.60 -6.98 13.96
C ALA A 197 -5.17 -7.57 13.91
N GLU A 198 -4.79 -8.30 14.94
CA GLU A 198 -3.50 -8.97 15.09
C GLU A 198 -3.33 -10.07 14.05
N ARG A 199 -4.41 -10.82 13.77
CA ARG A 199 -4.42 -11.83 12.70
C ARG A 199 -4.24 -11.19 11.31
N THR A 200 -4.96 -10.11 11.03
CA THR A 200 -4.82 -9.37 9.77
C THR A 200 -3.40 -8.82 9.62
N LEU A 201 -2.81 -8.30 10.70
CA LEU A 201 -1.44 -7.78 10.69
C LEU A 201 -0.41 -8.89 10.40
N ARG A 202 -0.55 -10.07 11.01
CA ARG A 202 0.30 -11.23 10.70
C ARG A 202 0.17 -11.68 9.25
N LEU A 203 -1.05 -11.66 8.72
CA LEU A 203 -1.31 -12.00 7.32
C LEU A 203 -0.66 -10.97 6.38
N HIS A 204 -0.84 -9.67 6.65
CA HIS A 204 -0.19 -8.60 5.90
C HIS A 204 1.33 -8.76 5.90
N LYS A 205 1.95 -9.00 7.06
CA LYS A 205 3.40 -9.24 7.17
C LYS A 205 3.87 -10.45 6.37
N THR A 206 3.08 -11.53 6.37
CA THR A 206 3.40 -12.73 5.59
C THR A 206 3.34 -12.42 4.09
N MET A 207 2.30 -11.72 3.64
CA MET A 207 2.14 -11.35 2.24
C MET A 207 3.18 -10.30 1.81
N ALA A 208 3.61 -9.43 2.72
CA ALA A 208 4.72 -8.50 2.52
C ALA A 208 6.03 -9.19 2.20
N TRP A 209 6.32 -10.33 2.82
CA TRP A 209 7.47 -11.16 2.43
C TRP A 209 7.31 -11.75 1.03
N VAL A 210 6.12 -12.27 0.71
CA VAL A 210 5.85 -12.87 -0.60
C VAL A 210 6.03 -11.86 -1.73
N HIS A 211 5.34 -10.71 -1.66
CA HIS A 211 5.50 -9.70 -2.70
C HIS A 211 6.85 -8.98 -2.64
N GLY A 212 7.46 -8.87 -1.45
CA GLY A 212 8.81 -8.31 -1.30
C GLY A 212 9.88 -9.11 -2.03
N VAL A 213 9.86 -10.45 -1.90
CA VAL A 213 10.77 -11.33 -2.65
C VAL A 213 10.49 -11.23 -4.15
N GLY A 214 9.22 -11.22 -4.55
CA GLY A 214 8.82 -11.05 -5.95
C GLY A 214 9.34 -9.75 -6.58
N MET A 215 9.23 -8.62 -5.87
CA MET A 215 9.71 -7.32 -6.32
C MET A 215 11.24 -7.25 -6.50
N VAL A 216 12.00 -8.11 -5.84
CA VAL A 216 13.45 -8.26 -6.06
C VAL A 216 13.73 -9.19 -7.24
N LEU A 217 13.01 -10.31 -7.34
CA LEU A 217 13.23 -11.30 -8.39
C LEU A 217 12.88 -10.76 -9.79
N LEU A 218 11.79 -10.01 -9.93
CA LEU A 218 11.31 -9.55 -11.24
C LEU A 218 12.36 -8.71 -12.01
N PRO A 219 12.96 -7.64 -11.46
CA PRO A 219 14.02 -6.90 -12.16
C PRO A 219 15.22 -7.78 -12.53
N LEU A 220 15.65 -8.68 -11.63
CA LEU A 220 16.77 -9.59 -11.89
C LEU A 220 16.46 -10.54 -13.05
N LEU A 221 15.26 -11.13 -13.06
CA LEU A 221 14.82 -11.99 -14.15
C LEU A 221 14.69 -11.20 -15.45
N GLY A 222 14.23 -9.95 -15.41
CA GLY A 222 14.17 -9.07 -16.57
C GLY A 222 15.56 -8.86 -17.19
N ILE A 223 16.56 -8.53 -16.36
CA ILE A 223 17.96 -8.35 -16.79
C ILE A 223 18.53 -9.65 -17.37
N VAL A 224 18.33 -10.78 -16.69
CA VAL A 224 18.81 -12.10 -17.16
C VAL A 224 18.15 -12.49 -18.48
N THR A 225 16.86 -12.19 -18.66
CA THR A 225 16.12 -12.46 -19.91
C THR A 225 16.63 -11.57 -21.05
N ALA A 226 16.93 -10.30 -20.77
CA ALA A 226 17.47 -9.35 -21.76
C ALA A 226 18.93 -9.63 -22.14
N HIS A 227 19.70 -10.22 -21.21
CA HIS A 227 21.14 -10.44 -21.35
C HIS A 227 21.55 -11.88 -20.97
N PRO A 228 21.07 -12.91 -21.70
CA PRO A 228 21.36 -14.31 -21.38
C PRO A 228 22.85 -14.66 -21.46
N GLN A 229 23.66 -13.84 -22.13
CA GLN A 229 25.11 -14.01 -22.22
C GLN A 229 25.80 -13.85 -20.86
N ILE A 230 25.18 -13.16 -19.90
CA ILE A 230 25.69 -13.04 -18.52
C ILE A 230 25.80 -14.42 -17.84
N LEU A 231 24.99 -15.40 -18.27
CA LEU A 231 25.00 -16.77 -17.75
C LEU A 231 25.77 -17.76 -18.64
N GLY A 232 26.44 -17.30 -19.69
CA GLY A 232 27.19 -18.17 -20.61
C GLY A 232 26.32 -19.05 -21.51
N ILE A 233 25.04 -18.71 -21.69
CA ILE A 233 24.13 -19.44 -22.59
C ILE A 233 24.61 -19.27 -24.04
N SER A 234 24.74 -20.38 -24.79
CA SER A 234 25.12 -20.35 -26.20
C SER A 234 24.01 -19.77 -27.08
N GLN A 235 24.37 -19.26 -28.28
CA GLN A 235 23.39 -18.74 -29.25
C GLN A 235 22.33 -19.77 -29.65
N GLU A 236 22.72 -21.05 -29.73
CA GLU A 236 21.84 -22.17 -30.06
C GLU A 236 20.79 -22.42 -28.97
N ALA A 237 21.16 -22.28 -27.69
CA ALA A 237 20.26 -22.47 -26.54
C ALA A 237 19.48 -21.19 -26.16
N GLN A 238 19.79 -20.04 -26.78
CA GLN A 238 19.23 -18.74 -26.40
C GLN A 238 17.71 -18.67 -26.60
N GLY A 239 17.18 -19.32 -27.65
CA GLY A 239 15.75 -19.35 -27.94
C GLY A 239 14.95 -20.01 -26.82
N ASP A 240 15.31 -21.24 -26.47
CA ASP A 240 14.64 -22.03 -25.42
C ASP A 240 14.81 -21.39 -24.04
N PHE A 241 16.00 -20.86 -23.75
CA PHE A 241 16.24 -20.14 -22.50
C PHE A 241 15.38 -18.89 -22.39
N SER A 242 15.31 -18.06 -23.43
CA SER A 242 14.48 -16.84 -23.42
C SER A 242 13.00 -17.17 -23.26
N ARG A 243 12.53 -18.23 -23.93
CA ARG A 243 11.16 -18.74 -23.80
C ARG A 243 10.85 -19.17 -22.36
N ALA A 244 11.77 -19.90 -21.74
CA ALA A 244 11.66 -20.33 -20.34
C ALA A 244 11.62 -19.12 -19.39
N MET A 245 12.58 -18.21 -19.52
CA MET A 245 12.71 -17.06 -18.63
C MET A 245 11.54 -16.10 -18.71
N ARG A 246 11.01 -15.82 -19.92
CA ARG A 246 9.77 -15.04 -20.08
C ARG A 246 8.61 -15.69 -19.34
N THR A 247 8.45 -17.00 -19.48
CA THR A 247 7.38 -17.75 -18.80
C THR A 247 7.48 -17.63 -17.30
N VAL A 248 8.68 -17.88 -16.75
CA VAL A 248 8.94 -17.79 -15.31
C VAL A 248 8.73 -16.36 -14.81
N HIS A 249 9.21 -15.35 -15.55
CA HIS A 249 9.00 -13.94 -15.23
C HIS A 249 7.52 -13.58 -15.18
N THR A 250 6.71 -14.02 -16.15
CA THR A 250 5.25 -13.80 -16.17
C THR A 250 4.55 -14.47 -14.98
N VAL A 251 4.87 -15.73 -14.67
CA VAL A 251 4.27 -16.44 -13.53
C VAL A 251 4.61 -15.75 -12.21
N ILE A 252 5.89 -15.38 -12.02
CA ILE A 252 6.32 -14.64 -10.83
C ILE A 252 5.63 -13.28 -10.77
N GLY A 253 5.48 -12.59 -11.90
CA GLY A 253 4.79 -11.30 -12.03
C GLY A 253 3.38 -11.37 -11.46
N TYR A 254 2.55 -12.25 -12.02
CA TYR A 254 1.19 -12.45 -11.54
C TYR A 254 1.12 -12.86 -10.07
N SER A 255 2.01 -13.74 -9.61
CA SER A 255 2.03 -14.14 -8.19
C SER A 255 2.38 -12.98 -7.26
N THR A 256 3.33 -12.13 -7.67
CA THR A 256 3.76 -10.94 -6.93
C THR A 256 2.65 -9.90 -6.89
N PHE A 257 2.01 -9.65 -8.03
CA PHE A 257 0.91 -8.70 -8.12
C PHE A 257 -0.33 -9.16 -7.35
N ALA A 258 -0.66 -10.47 -7.39
CA ALA A 258 -1.73 -11.04 -6.59
C ALA A 258 -1.44 -10.89 -5.08
N ALA A 259 -0.21 -11.16 -4.66
CA ALA A 259 0.19 -10.99 -3.26
C ALA A 259 0.12 -9.52 -2.82
N LEU A 260 0.61 -8.58 -3.64
CA LEU A 260 0.53 -7.15 -3.38
C LEU A 260 -0.92 -6.66 -3.31
N THR A 261 -1.78 -7.11 -4.24
CA THR A 261 -3.20 -6.76 -4.28
C THR A 261 -3.93 -7.28 -3.04
N PHE A 262 -3.63 -8.51 -2.62
CA PHE A 262 -4.20 -9.08 -1.41
C PHE A 262 -3.77 -8.32 -0.15
N SER A 263 -2.48 -7.95 -0.04
CA SER A 263 -1.99 -7.07 1.03
C SER A 263 -2.73 -5.73 1.07
N ALA A 264 -2.95 -5.11 -0.09
CA ALA A 264 -3.68 -3.85 -0.19
C ALA A 264 -5.15 -4.02 0.20
N TRP A 265 -5.79 -5.11 -0.21
CA TRP A 265 -7.21 -5.37 0.08
C TRP A 265 -7.51 -5.52 1.57
N ILE A 266 -6.61 -6.14 2.34
CA ILE A 266 -6.82 -6.34 3.79
C ILE A 266 -6.53 -5.08 4.64
N GLU A 267 -5.94 -4.04 4.05
CA GLU A 267 -5.64 -2.76 4.71
C GLU A 267 -6.65 -1.64 4.43
N LEU A 268 -7.53 -1.83 3.44
CA LEU A 268 -8.58 -0.88 3.05
C LEU A 268 -9.87 -1.08 3.88
#